data_AF-A0A915NBF7-F1
#
_entry.id   AF-A0A915NBF7-F1
#
_cell.length_a   1.000
_cell.length_b   1.000
_cell.length_c   1.000
_cell.angle_alpha   90.00
_cell.angle_beta   90.00
_cell.angle_gamma   90.00
#
_symmetry.space_group_name_H-M   'P 1'
#
loop_
_entity.id
_entity.type
_entity.pdbx_description
1 polymer ?
#
loop_
_entity_poly.entity_id
_entity_poly.type
_entity_poly.pdbx_seq_one_letter_code
_entity_poly.pdbx_strand_id
1 'polypeptide(L)'
;MRRKRWSKNSENVQIKGEWCPDGCSCTTESPTTLDCSGLDLDIIPPTWPSHFEIIYIRNWTINSLEKQAFRRFQQLVEIYIFDCQRLDLIERNAFKQLRKLR
;
A
#
# COMPACT_ATOMS: atom_id res chain seq x y z
N MET A 1 21.73 -1.14 -19.56
CA MET A 1 20.78 -1.74 -18.60
C MET A 1 21.06 -1.17 -17.21
N ARG A 2 20.40 -0.09 -16.81
CA ARG A 2 20.61 0.55 -15.49
C ARG A 2 19.65 -0.06 -14.47
N ARG A 3 20.16 -0.99 -13.65
CA ARG A 3 19.52 -1.37 -12.39
C ARG A 3 19.53 -0.13 -11.49
N LYS A 4 18.39 0.55 -11.33
CA LYS A 4 18.29 1.63 -10.33
C LYS A 4 18.43 0.96 -8.96
N ARG A 5 19.50 1.33 -8.26
CA ARG A 5 19.87 0.85 -6.94
C ARG A 5 19.03 1.64 -5.93
N TRP A 6 18.16 0.94 -5.20
CA TRP A 6 17.28 1.55 -4.20
C TRP A 6 18.15 1.83 -2.97
N SER A 7 18.46 3.09 -2.72
CA SER A 7 19.15 3.53 -1.51
C SER A 7 18.14 3.53 -0.37
N LYS A 8 18.39 2.70 0.65
CA LYS A 8 17.68 2.72 1.93
C LYS A 8 17.94 4.06 2.62
N ASN A 9 17.08 5.05 2.44
CA ASN A 9 16.93 6.16 3.37
C ASN A 9 15.45 6.30 3.71
N SER A 10 15.11 5.79 4.89
CA SER A 10 13.83 6.00 5.57
C SER A 10 13.84 7.38 6.24
N GLU A 11 13.97 8.44 5.45
CA GLU A 11 13.72 9.79 5.95
C GLU A 11 12.24 10.07 5.74
N ASN A 12 11.56 10.53 6.80
CA ASN A 12 10.18 10.97 6.77
C ASN A 12 10.02 12.09 5.74
N VAL A 13 9.76 11.72 4.48
CA VAL A 13 9.47 12.66 3.41
C VAL A 13 8.14 13.31 3.73
N GLN A 14 8.17 14.57 4.16
CA GLN A 14 6.98 15.40 4.27
C GLN A 14 6.48 15.70 2.87
N ILE A 15 5.60 14.83 2.37
CA ILE A 15 4.86 15.02 1.14
C ILE A 15 3.74 16.00 1.48
N LYS A 16 3.54 17.02 0.63
CA LYS A 16 2.70 18.19 0.88
C LYS A 16 1.34 17.84 1.52
N GLY A 17 1.27 17.89 2.86
CA GLY A 17 0.07 17.69 3.68
C GLY A 17 -0.13 16.29 4.30
N GLU A 18 0.69 15.29 3.97
CA GLU A 18 0.43 13.89 4.33
C GLU A 18 1.72 13.13 4.69
N TRP A 19 1.61 12.18 5.63
CA TRP A 19 2.75 11.42 6.17
C TRP A 19 2.91 10.08 5.48
N CYS A 20 4.15 9.59 5.33
CA CYS A 20 4.41 8.24 4.83
C CYS A 20 4.32 7.24 6.00
N PRO A 21 3.54 6.15 5.91
CA PRO A 21 3.47 5.14 6.95
C PRO A 21 4.82 4.51 7.31
N ASP A 22 4.98 4.13 8.58
CA ASP A 22 6.19 3.47 9.07
C ASP A 22 6.45 2.16 8.31
N GLY A 23 7.71 1.96 7.93
CA GLY A 23 8.14 0.79 7.14
C GLY A 23 7.72 0.83 5.67
N CYS A 24 7.06 1.89 5.22
CA CYS A 24 6.78 2.14 3.81
C CYS A 24 7.71 3.22 3.24
N SER A 25 7.77 3.28 1.91
CA SER A 25 8.52 4.28 1.17
C SER A 25 7.57 5.11 0.30
N CYS A 26 7.74 6.43 0.38
CA CYS A 26 7.04 7.43 -0.40
C CYS A 26 8.08 8.45 -0.87
N THR A 27 7.92 9.00 -2.08
CA THR A 27 8.87 10.00 -2.62
C THR A 27 8.16 11.26 -3.08
N THR A 28 8.90 12.37 -3.17
CA THR A 28 8.35 13.62 -3.68
C THR A 28 8.02 13.55 -5.18
N GLU A 29 8.67 12.67 -5.94
CA GLU A 29 8.35 12.47 -7.36
C GLU A 29 7.09 11.62 -7.58
N SER A 30 6.75 10.74 -6.63
CA SER A 30 5.55 9.89 -6.68
C SER A 30 4.76 9.97 -5.37
N PRO A 31 4.11 11.11 -5.10
CA PRO A 31 3.51 11.38 -3.80
C PRO A 31 2.25 10.57 -3.49
N THR A 32 1.57 10.05 -4.51
CA THR A 32 0.37 9.22 -4.39
C THR A 32 0.69 7.72 -4.46
N THR A 33 1.97 7.35 -4.49
CA THR A 33 2.43 5.96 -4.50
C THR A 33 2.94 5.56 -3.13
N LEU A 34 2.34 4.52 -2.57
CA LEU A 34 2.76 3.91 -1.32
C LEU A 34 3.42 2.56 -1.61
N ASP A 35 4.70 2.41 -1.25
CA ASP A 35 5.42 1.15 -1.40
C ASP A 35 5.82 0.55 -0.05
N CYS A 36 5.19 -0.57 0.32
CA CYS A 36 5.41 -1.24 1.60
C CYS A 36 5.88 -2.67 1.37
N SER A 37 7.09 -2.99 1.85
CA SER A 37 7.73 -4.30 1.64
C SER A 37 8.18 -4.92 2.95
N GLY A 38 7.87 -6.20 3.17
CA GLY A 38 8.37 -6.95 4.33
C GLY A 38 7.77 -6.51 5.67
N LEU A 39 6.53 -6.02 5.68
CA LEU A 39 5.84 -5.65 6.91
C LEU A 39 5.09 -6.86 7.48
N ASP A 40 5.18 -7.04 8.79
CA ASP A 40 4.40 -8.01 9.54
C ASP A 40 3.02 -7.42 9.86
N LEU A 41 2.17 -7.33 8.82
CA LEU A 41 0.82 -6.80 8.90
C LEU A 41 -0.20 -7.87 8.51
N ASP A 42 -1.14 -8.11 9.43
CA ASP A 42 -2.23 -9.08 9.21
C ASP A 42 -3.45 -8.46 8.51
N ILE A 43 -3.54 -7.12 8.51
CA ILE A 43 -4.61 -6.34 7.87
C ILE A 43 -4.04 -5.08 7.20
N ILE A 44 -4.82 -4.49 6.29
CA ILE A 44 -4.55 -3.14 5.79
C ILE A 44 -4.81 -2.13 6.91
N PRO A 45 -3.81 -1.34 7.37
CA PRO A 45 -3.99 -0.49 8.54
C PRO A 45 -4.99 0.66 8.28
N PRO A 46 -6.00 0.84 9.15
CA PRO A 46 -6.98 1.92 9.01
C PRO A 46 -6.38 3.30 9.31
N THR A 47 -5.16 3.35 9.86
CA THR A 47 -4.44 4.59 10.16
C THR A 47 -3.74 5.17 8.93
N TRP A 48 -3.53 4.39 7.87
CA TRP A 48 -2.85 4.86 6.68
C TRP A 48 -3.60 6.03 6.01
N PRO A 49 -2.89 7.04 5.47
CA PRO A 49 -3.49 8.11 4.69
C PRO A 49 -4.31 7.59 3.50
N SER A 50 -5.42 8.25 3.18
CA SER A 50 -6.37 7.77 2.16
C SER A 50 -6.13 8.28 0.74
N HIS A 51 -5.17 9.18 0.54
CA HIS A 51 -4.91 9.86 -0.74
C HIS A 51 -4.19 8.99 -1.77
N PHE A 52 -3.61 7.86 -1.36
CA PHE A 52 -2.81 7.02 -2.25
C PHE A 52 -3.64 6.52 -3.43
N GLU A 53 -3.05 6.63 -4.61
CA GLU A 53 -3.60 6.16 -5.89
C GLU A 53 -3.01 4.80 -6.26
N ILE A 54 -1.79 4.50 -5.81
CA ILE A 54 -1.11 3.22 -6.07
C ILE A 54 -0.57 2.68 -4.75
N ILE A 55 -0.89 1.43 -4.43
CA ILE A 55 -0.37 0.75 -3.24
C ILE A 55 0.34 -0.54 -3.66
N TYR A 56 1.60 -0.69 -3.24
CA TYR A 56 2.37 -1.94 -3.35
C TYR A 56 2.42 -2.63 -1.99
N ILE A 57 1.92 -3.85 -1.95
CA ILE A 57 1.90 -4.76 -0.80
C ILE A 57 2.80 -5.94 -1.16
N ARG A 58 4.02 -5.95 -0.60
CA ARG A 58 5.04 -6.95 -0.89
C ARG A 58 5.46 -7.72 0.33
N ASN A 59 5.48 -9.05 0.25
CA ASN A 59 6.07 -9.90 1.27
C ASN A 59 5.51 -9.59 2.68
N TRP A 60 4.19 -9.44 2.78
CA TRP A 60 3.51 -9.27 4.06
C TRP A 60 3.07 -10.60 4.64
N THR A 61 2.83 -10.63 5.94
CA THR A 61 2.25 -11.79 6.65
C THR A 61 0.72 -11.85 6.61
N ILE A 62 0.08 -11.02 5.78
CA ILE A 62 -1.37 -10.97 5.64
C ILE A 62 -1.97 -12.33 5.24
N ASN A 63 -2.97 -12.78 5.99
CA ASN A 63 -3.68 -14.03 5.73
C ASN A 63 -4.92 -13.81 4.87
N SER A 64 -5.62 -12.69 5.07
CA SER A 64 -6.86 -12.40 4.36
C SER A 64 -7.04 -10.92 4.03
N LEU A 65 -7.62 -10.63 2.86
CA LEU A 65 -8.19 -9.30 2.57
C LEU A 65 -9.63 -9.26 3.06
N GLU A 66 -9.84 -8.65 4.22
CA GLU A 66 -11.16 -8.50 4.83
C GLU A 66 -12.13 -7.69 3.97
N LYS A 67 -13.44 -7.87 4.21
CA LYS A 67 -14.49 -7.04 3.64
C LYS A 67 -14.17 -5.56 3.87
N GLN A 68 -14.20 -4.78 2.80
CA GLN A 68 -13.91 -3.34 2.85
C GLN A 68 -12.46 -2.99 3.26
N ALA A 69 -11.49 -3.92 3.13
CA ALA A 69 -10.08 -3.70 3.47
C ALA A 69 -9.50 -2.38 2.92
N PHE A 70 -9.93 -1.96 1.72
CA PHE A 70 -9.43 -0.76 1.06
C PHE A 70 -10.42 0.41 1.05
N ARG A 71 -11.55 0.34 1.77
CA ARG A 71 -12.67 1.29 1.62
C ARG A 71 -12.31 2.77 1.82
N ARG A 72 -11.27 3.06 2.60
CA ARG A 72 -10.81 4.44 2.85
C ARG A 72 -10.05 5.04 1.66
N PHE A 73 -9.43 4.23 0.82
CA PHE A 73 -8.60 4.68 -0.31
C PHE A 73 -9.47 4.99 -1.54
N GLN A 74 -10.30 6.04 -1.45
CA GLN A 74 -11.22 6.42 -2.54
C GLN A 74 -10.49 6.89 -3.82
N GLN A 75 -9.22 7.25 -3.69
CA GLN A 75 -8.37 7.66 -4.81
C GLN A 75 -7.65 6.47 -5.47
N LEU A 76 -7.72 5.27 -4.90
CA LEU A 76 -6.98 4.10 -5.34
C LEU A 76 -7.35 3.71 -6.77
N VAL A 77 -6.32 3.65 -7.62
CA VAL A 77 -6.39 3.29 -9.04
C VAL A 77 -5.77 1.92 -9.27
N GLU A 78 -4.67 1.61 -8.58
CA GLU A 78 -3.93 0.36 -8.75
C GLU A 78 -3.53 -0.24 -7.39
N ILE A 79 -3.62 -1.57 -7.28
CA ILE A 79 -3.17 -2.32 -6.12
C ILE A 79 -2.31 -3.47 -6.60
N TYR A 80 -1.07 -3.51 -6.13
CA TYR A 80 -0.14 -4.60 -6.40
C TYR A 80 0.02 -5.41 -5.12
N ILE A 81 -0.42 -6.68 -5.15
CA ILE A 81 -0.26 -7.62 -4.03
C ILE A 81 0.57 -8.79 -4.52
N PHE A 82 1.74 -9.01 -3.91
CA PHE A 82 2.72 -9.94 -4.42
C PHE A 82 3.64 -10.48 -3.33
N ASP A 83 4.10 -11.72 -3.54
CA ASP A 83 4.92 -12.49 -2.60
C ASP A 83 4.35 -12.58 -1.17
N CYS A 84 3.04 -12.42 -1.00
CA CYS A 84 2.35 -12.60 0.29
C CYS A 84 2.01 -14.08 0.49
N GLN A 85 2.96 -14.85 1.04
CA GLN A 85 2.88 -16.32 1.09
C GLN A 85 1.69 -16.89 1.89
N ARG A 86 1.13 -16.11 2.82
CA ARG A 86 0.03 -16.54 3.68
C ARG A 86 -1.36 -16.11 3.20
N LEU A 87 -1.44 -15.27 2.16
CA LEU A 87 -2.70 -14.75 1.68
C LEU A 87 -3.50 -15.85 0.97
N ASP A 88 -4.51 -16.40 1.64
CA ASP A 88 -5.33 -17.51 1.15
C ASP A 88 -6.82 -17.14 0.95
N LEU A 89 -7.25 -16.02 1.54
CA LEU A 89 -8.64 -15.56 1.50
C LEU A 89 -8.76 -14.11 1.04
N ILE A 90 -9.61 -13.88 0.03
CA ILE A 90 -10.11 -12.55 -0.32
C ILE A 90 -11.61 -12.54 -0.05
N GLU A 91 -12.03 -11.79 0.97
CA GLU A 91 -13.43 -11.75 1.34
C GLU A 91 -14.29 -11.04 0.28
N ARG A 92 -15.56 -11.44 0.22
CA ARG A 92 -16.55 -10.74 -0.62
C ARG A 92 -16.60 -9.28 -0.22
N ASN A 93 -16.48 -8.39 -1.21
CA ASN A 93 -16.46 -6.94 -1.05
C ASN A 93 -15.16 -6.36 -0.46
N ALA A 94 -14.02 -7.08 -0.48
CA ALA A 94 -12.73 -6.52 -0.08
C ALA A 94 -12.38 -5.21 -0.84
N PHE A 95 -12.69 -5.17 -2.14
CA PHE A 95 -12.45 -4.02 -3.03
C PHE A 95 -13.69 -3.13 -3.25
N LYS A 96 -14.72 -3.24 -2.41
CA LYS A 96 -15.97 -2.49 -2.60
C LYS A 96 -15.74 -0.99 -2.40
N GLN A 97 -16.43 -0.18 -3.20
CA GLN A 97 -16.39 1.30 -3.19
C GLN A 97 -15.10 1.92 -3.74
N LEU A 98 -14.18 1.12 -4.28
CA LEU A 98 -13.02 1.60 -5.02
C LEU A 98 -13.43 1.99 -6.46
N ARG A 99 -13.98 3.18 -6.62
CA ARG A 99 -14.58 3.61 -7.91
C ARG A 99 -13.55 3.87 -9.01
N LYS A 100 -12.29 4.10 -8.65
CA LYS A 100 -11.20 4.42 -9.57
C LYS A 100 -10.31 3.22 -9.89
N LEU A 101 -10.49 2.09 -9.20
CA LEU A 101 -9.68 0.89 -9.37
C LEU A 101 -9.84 0.35 -10.79
N ARG A 102 -8.72 0.01 -11.43
CA ARG A 102 -8.64 -0.46 -12.83
C ARG A 102 -8.16 -1.90 -12.92
#